data_AF-M1WKX3-F1
#
_entry.id   AF-M1WKX3-F1
#
_cell.length_a   1.000
_cell.length_b   1.000
_cell.length_c   1.000
_cell.angle_alpha   90.00
_cell.angle_beta   90.00
_cell.angle_gamma   90.00
#
_symmetry.space_group_name_H-M   'P 1'
#
loop_
_entity.id
_entity.type
_entity.pdbx_description
1 polymer ?
#
loop_
_entity_poly.entity_id
_entity_poly.type
_entity_poly.pdbx_seq_one_letter_code
_entity_poly.pdbx_strand_id
1 'polypeptide(L)'
;MVVKSIAINAYQNAMDVRRKAVDSTVANSLRKPQAPAQGFQDTLTNSIKTVNEMQTEKNTMIEEFASGKRQNVHELMISMQKAGLAMQMTGAVRSKLMQSYQEIMRLSF
;
A
#
# COMPACT_ATOMS: atom_id res chain seq x y z
N MET A 1 42.25 -44.62 24.74
CA MET A 1 41.97 -44.27 23.33
C MET A 1 40.54 -43.70 23.21
N VAL A 2 40.24 -42.52 23.78
CA VAL A 2 38.86 -41.95 23.84
C VAL A 2 38.79 -40.49 23.34
N VAL A 3 39.93 -39.85 23.09
CA VAL A 3 39.97 -38.41 22.72
C VAL A 3 39.69 -38.15 21.23
N LYS A 4 39.79 -39.17 20.37
CA LYS A 4 39.65 -39.04 18.90
C LYS A 4 38.17 -38.96 18.45
N SER A 5 37.21 -39.42 19.25
CA SER A 5 35.76 -39.40 18.91
C SER A 5 35.10 -38.05 19.24
N ILE A 6 35.53 -37.37 20.30
CA ILE A 6 34.97 -36.07 20.71
C ILE A 6 35.28 -34.99 19.66
N ALA A 7 36.52 -34.97 19.14
CA ALA A 7 36.92 -34.04 18.09
C ALA A 7 36.17 -34.28 16.76
N ILE A 8 35.93 -35.54 16.40
CA ILE A 8 35.18 -35.92 15.19
C ILE A 8 33.70 -35.54 15.31
N ASN A 9 33.09 -35.75 16.49
CA ASN A 9 31.69 -35.39 16.73
C ASN A 9 31.50 -33.86 16.81
N ALA A 10 32.48 -33.13 17.35
CA ALA A 10 32.47 -31.67 17.35
C ALA A 10 32.57 -31.10 15.93
N TYR A 11 33.39 -31.70 15.07
CA TYR A 11 33.50 -31.29 13.67
C TYR A 11 32.24 -31.61 12.86
N GLN A 12 31.64 -32.80 13.07
CA GLN A 12 30.39 -33.18 12.42
C GLN A 12 29.24 -32.23 12.80
N ASN A 13 29.10 -31.90 14.08
CA ASN A 13 28.07 -30.95 14.55
C ASN A 13 28.30 -29.53 14.00
N ALA A 14 29.56 -29.06 13.95
CA ALA A 14 29.89 -27.76 13.36
C ALA A 14 29.54 -27.69 11.85
N MET A 15 29.71 -28.80 11.12
CA MET A 15 29.36 -28.89 9.70
C MET A 15 27.83 -28.97 9.48
N ASP A 16 27.09 -29.67 10.35
CA ASP A 16 25.63 -29.73 10.30
C ASP A 16 24.98 -28.37 10.61
N VAL A 17 25.53 -27.63 11.58
CA VAL A 17 25.08 -26.27 11.90
C VAL A 17 25.31 -25.33 10.70
N ARG A 18 26.47 -25.44 10.04
CA ARG A 18 26.79 -24.64 8.86
C ARG A 18 25.92 -25.01 7.66
N ARG A 19 25.63 -26.30 7.45
CA ARG A 19 24.70 -26.77 6.41
C ARG A 19 23.29 -26.24 6.64
N LYS A 20 22.77 -26.34 7.87
CA LYS A 20 21.46 -25.77 8.25
C LYS A 20 21.41 -24.24 8.09
N ALA A 21 22.50 -23.54 8.36
CA ALA A 21 22.58 -22.08 8.17
C ALA A 21 22.60 -21.69 6.68
N VAL A 22 23.26 -22.47 5.82
CA VAL A 22 23.26 -22.28 4.37
C VAL A 22 21.89 -22.62 3.77
N ASP A 23 21.29 -23.74 4.16
CA ASP A 23 19.97 -24.16 3.69
C ASP A 23 18.87 -23.15 4.07
N SER A 24 18.95 -22.56 5.26
CA SER A 24 18.00 -21.51 5.68
C SER A 24 18.21 -20.17 4.96
N THR A 25 19.45 -19.83 4.61
CA THR A 25 19.76 -18.63 3.81
C THR A 25 19.26 -18.78 2.37
N VAL A 26 19.45 -19.95 1.76
CA VAL A 26 18.96 -20.26 0.41
C VAL A 26 17.43 -20.40 0.38
N ALA A 27 16.82 -21.00 1.42
CA ALA A 27 15.36 -21.08 1.53
C ALA A 27 14.71 -19.68 1.64
N ASN A 28 15.36 -18.74 2.33
CA ASN A 28 14.88 -17.36 2.42
C ASN A 28 15.09 -16.56 1.13
N SER A 29 16.14 -16.82 0.35
CA SER A 29 16.35 -16.15 -0.94
C SER A 29 15.44 -16.68 -2.05
N LEU A 30 14.88 -17.88 -1.88
CA LEU A 30 13.88 -18.48 -2.78
C LEU A 30 12.43 -18.23 -2.33
N ARG A 31 12.21 -17.54 -1.20
CA ARG A 31 10.87 -17.11 -0.81
C ARG A 31 10.35 -16.11 -1.85
N LYS A 32 9.29 -16.51 -2.55
CA LYS A 32 8.53 -15.66 -3.47
C LYS A 32 8.24 -14.32 -2.78
N PRO A 33 8.51 -13.17 -3.44
CA PRO A 33 8.20 -11.86 -2.88
C PRO A 33 6.78 -11.86 -2.36
N GLN A 34 6.60 -11.40 -1.13
CA GLN A 34 5.30 -11.33 -0.51
C GLN A 34 4.39 -10.52 -1.43
N ALA A 35 3.27 -11.13 -1.86
CA ALA A 35 2.36 -10.49 -2.78
C ALA A 35 1.96 -9.13 -2.19
N PRO A 36 1.95 -8.05 -3.00
CA PRO A 36 1.57 -6.74 -2.51
C PRO A 36 0.21 -6.84 -1.81
N ALA A 37 0.12 -6.31 -0.59
CA ALA A 37 -1.01 -6.49 0.32
C ALA A 37 -2.36 -5.98 -0.25
N GLN A 38 -2.31 -5.14 -1.27
CA GLN A 38 -3.44 -4.79 -2.14
C GLN A 38 -2.94 -4.49 -3.56
N GLY A 39 -3.73 -4.82 -4.57
CA GLY A 39 -3.44 -4.40 -5.94
C GLY A 39 -3.61 -2.90 -6.11
N PHE A 40 -2.89 -2.31 -7.07
CA PHE A 40 -3.07 -0.90 -7.44
C PHE A 40 -4.53 -0.56 -7.76
N GLN A 41 -5.24 -1.47 -8.44
CA GLN A 41 -6.66 -1.34 -8.77
C GLN A 41 -7.53 -1.21 -7.51
N ASP A 42 -7.28 -2.03 -6.49
CA ASP A 42 -8.05 -2.00 -5.24
C ASP A 42 -7.83 -0.67 -4.53
N THR A 43 -6.57 -0.24 -4.42
CA THR A 43 -6.20 1.05 -3.81
C THR A 43 -6.84 2.23 -4.56
N LEU A 44 -6.81 2.22 -5.89
CA LEU A 44 -7.44 3.26 -6.71
C LEU A 44 -8.97 3.28 -6.53
N THR A 45 -9.60 2.11 -6.54
CA THR A 45 -11.05 1.97 -6.36
C THR A 45 -11.47 2.47 -4.99
N ASN A 46 -10.75 2.06 -3.94
CA ASN A 46 -10.98 2.52 -2.58
C ASN A 46 -10.80 4.03 -2.46
N SER A 47 -9.75 4.59 -3.06
CA SER A 47 -9.48 6.03 -3.05
C SER A 47 -10.63 6.82 -3.69
N ILE A 48 -11.12 6.39 -4.87
CA ILE A 48 -12.26 7.04 -5.54
C ILE A 48 -13.52 6.97 -4.68
N LYS A 49 -13.77 5.82 -4.04
CA LYS A 49 -14.89 5.66 -3.10
C LYS A 49 -14.78 6.64 -1.93
N THR A 50 -13.59 6.76 -1.32
CA THR A 50 -13.35 7.71 -0.23
C THR A 50 -13.59 9.15 -0.69
N VAL A 51 -13.16 9.55 -1.89
CA VAL A 51 -13.44 10.90 -2.41
C VAL A 51 -14.94 11.14 -2.59
N ASN A 52 -15.70 10.13 -3.05
CA ASN A 52 -17.16 10.22 -3.12
C ASN A 52 -17.83 10.34 -1.74
N GLU A 53 -17.31 9.62 -0.75
CA GLU A 53 -17.75 9.74 0.64
C GLU A 53 -17.50 11.15 1.19
N MET A 54 -16.30 11.71 1.00
CA MET A 54 -15.98 13.09 1.40
C MET A 54 -16.91 14.12 0.73
N GLN A 55 -17.24 13.91 -0.55
CA GLN A 55 -18.17 14.77 -1.27
C GLN A 55 -19.59 14.72 -0.69
N THR A 56 -20.03 13.52 -0.30
CA THR A 56 -21.35 13.29 0.30
C THR A 56 -21.41 13.88 1.70
N GLU A 57 -20.39 13.62 2.53
CA GLU A 57 -20.26 14.16 3.87
C GLU A 57 -20.27 15.70 3.86
N LYS A 58 -19.53 16.31 2.94
CA LYS A 58 -19.55 17.77 2.74
C LYS A 58 -20.97 18.27 2.47
N ASN A 59 -21.73 17.61 1.59
CA ASN A 59 -23.10 18.03 1.28
C ASN A 59 -24.01 17.93 2.50
N THR A 60 -23.92 16.83 3.26
CA THR A 60 -24.65 16.65 4.51
C THR A 60 -24.30 17.75 5.52
N MET A 61 -23.02 18.07 5.70
CA MET A 61 -22.59 19.14 6.60
C MET A 61 -23.14 20.51 6.17
N ILE A 62 -23.24 20.78 4.87
CA ILE A 62 -23.84 22.02 4.34
C ILE A 62 -25.33 22.08 4.74
N GLU A 63 -26.07 20.99 4.56
CA GLU A 63 -27.49 20.92 4.92
C GLU A 63 -27.71 21.05 6.44
N GLU A 64 -26.89 20.37 7.24
CA GLU A 64 -26.93 20.44 8.70
C GLU A 64 -26.57 21.84 9.20
N PHE A 65 -25.64 22.53 8.54
CA PHE A 65 -25.29 23.91 8.85
C PHE A 65 -26.41 24.88 8.47
N ALA A 66 -26.96 24.77 7.25
CA ALA A 66 -28.05 25.61 6.78
C ALA A 66 -29.36 25.42 7.59
N SER A 67 -29.61 24.21 8.07
CA SER A 67 -30.76 23.90 8.94
C SER A 67 -30.53 24.27 10.41
N GLY A 68 -29.37 24.81 10.78
CA GLY A 68 -29.03 25.22 12.14
C GLY A 68 -28.74 24.06 13.11
N LYS A 69 -28.73 22.81 12.64
CA LYS A 69 -28.44 21.61 13.44
C LYS A 69 -26.96 21.53 13.83
N ARG A 70 -26.06 22.01 12.97
CA ARG A 70 -24.63 22.19 13.27
C ARG A 70 -24.24 23.65 13.14
N GLN A 71 -23.62 24.21 14.18
CA GLN A 71 -23.10 25.60 14.16
C GLN A 71 -21.59 25.68 13.91
N ASN A 72 -20.91 24.53 13.74
CA ASN A 72 -19.47 24.50 13.55
C ASN A 72 -19.09 24.80 12.09
N VAL A 73 -19.05 26.08 11.74
CA VAL A 73 -18.63 26.55 10.41
C VAL A 73 -17.19 26.16 10.06
N HIS A 74 -16.31 26.04 11.06
CA HIS A 74 -14.90 25.74 10.84
C HIS A 74 -14.71 24.31 10.30
N GLU A 75 -15.40 23.34 10.91
CA GLU A 75 -15.38 21.95 10.48
C GLU A 75 -15.97 21.79 9.08
N LEU A 76 -17.07 22.51 8.77
CA LEU A 76 -17.63 22.57 7.42
C LEU A 76 -16.60 23.09 6.42
N MET A 77 -15.94 24.23 6.70
CA MET A 77 -14.94 24.80 5.82
C MET A 77 -13.77 23.83 5.56
N ILE A 78 -13.28 23.16 6.61
CA ILE A 78 -12.22 22.14 6.48
C ILE A 78 -12.70 20.99 5.60
N SER A 79 -13.91 20.47 5.83
CA SER A 79 -14.48 19.38 5.04
C SER A 79 -14.62 19.77 3.57
N MET A 80 -15.12 20.99 3.29
CA MET A 80 -15.22 21.54 1.94
C MET A 80 -13.85 21.64 1.25
N GLN A 81 -12.83 22.12 1.95
CA GLN A 81 -11.48 22.22 1.41
C GLN A 81 -10.87 20.84 1.14
N LYS A 82 -11.04 19.89 2.07
CA LYS A 82 -10.57 18.50 1.90
C LYS A 82 -11.23 17.83 0.70
N ALA A 83 -12.56 17.89 0.61
CA ALA A 83 -13.29 17.30 -0.50
C ALA A 83 -12.91 17.94 -1.86
N GLY A 84 -12.73 19.27 -1.89
CA GLY A 84 -12.30 19.99 -3.08
C GLY A 84 -10.90 19.58 -3.54
N LEU A 85 -9.93 19.58 -2.62
CA LEU A 85 -8.55 19.15 -2.91
C LEU A 85 -8.51 17.69 -3.36
N ALA A 86 -9.24 16.80 -2.68
CA ALA A 86 -9.32 15.40 -3.02
C ALA A 86 -9.85 15.19 -4.46
N MET A 87 -10.90 15.90 -4.85
CA MET A 87 -11.43 15.87 -6.22
C MET A 87 -10.43 16.39 -7.26
N GLN A 88 -9.71 17.47 -6.96
CA GLN A 88 -8.66 17.99 -7.84
C GLN A 88 -7.57 16.95 -8.06
N MET A 89 -7.11 16.28 -6.99
CA MET A 89 -6.12 15.21 -7.07
C MET A 89 -6.64 14.02 -7.88
N THR A 90 -7.90 13.59 -7.68
CA THR A 90 -8.51 12.53 -8.50
C THR A 90 -8.52 12.90 -9.99
N GLY A 91 -8.83 14.15 -10.32
CA GLY A 91 -8.76 14.66 -11.69
C GLY A 91 -7.35 14.61 -12.29
N ALA A 92 -6.33 14.98 -11.51
CA ALA A 92 -4.93 14.88 -11.91
C ALA A 92 -4.50 13.43 -12.17
N VAL A 93 -4.86 12.50 -11.28
CA VAL A 93 -4.60 11.07 -11.44
C VAL A 93 -5.28 10.52 -12.69
N ARG A 94 -6.58 10.81 -12.88
CA ARG A 94 -7.32 10.42 -14.09
C ARG A 94 -6.62 10.92 -15.36
N SER A 95 -6.22 12.18 -15.37
CA SER A 95 -5.53 12.79 -16.52
C SER A 95 -4.20 12.10 -16.78
N LYS A 96 -3.42 11.82 -15.73
CA LYS A 96 -2.13 11.12 -15.86
C LYS A 96 -2.30 9.70 -16.38
N LEU A 97 -3.31 8.96 -15.92
CA LEU A 97 -3.62 7.62 -16.42
C LEU A 97 -3.98 7.64 -17.91
N MET A 98 -4.80 8.60 -18.33
CA MET A 98 -5.15 8.77 -19.76
C MET A 98 -3.92 9.12 -20.59
N GLN A 99 -3.06 10.01 -20.11
CA GLN A 99 -1.79 10.35 -20.78
C GLN A 99 -0.86 9.15 -20.90
N SER A 100 -0.68 8.39 -19.82
CA SER A 100 0.16 7.18 -19.83
C SER A 100 -0.38 6.12 -20.79
N TYR A 101 -1.71 5.96 -20.86
CA TYR A 101 -2.33 5.09 -21.85
C TYR A 101 -2.04 5.56 -23.28
N GLN A 102 -2.22 6.85 -23.57
CA GLN A 102 -1.89 7.45 -24.87
C GLN A 102 -0.41 7.31 -25.22
N GLU A 103 0.49 7.47 -24.24
CA GLU A 103 1.93 7.35 -24.42
C GLU A 103 2.34 5.92 -24.79
N ILE A 104 1.78 4.90 -24.12
CA ILE A 104 1.97 3.49 -24.48
C ILE A 104 1.48 3.23 -25.90
N MET A 105 0.31 3.76 -26.28
CA MET A 105 -0.19 3.65 -27.65
C MET A 105 0.70 4.37 -28.67
N ARG A 106 1.41 5.42 -28.29
CA ARG A 106 2.33 6.13 -29.19
C ARG A 106 3.67 5.43 -29.34
N LEU A 107 4.05 4.56 -28.39
CA LEU A 107 5.26 3.75 -28.47
C LEU A 107 5.14 2.54 -29.42
N SER A 108 3.97 2.33 -30.05
CA SER A 108 3.86 1.39 -31.16
C SER A 108 4.54 1.98 -32.41
N PHE A 109 5.79 1.55 -32.60
CA PHE A 109 6.63 1.57 -33.82
C PHE A 109 6.42 2.71 -34.83
#